data_AF-W7G0S1-F1
#
_entry.id   AF-W7G0S1-F1
#
_cell.length_a   1.000
_cell.length_b   1.000
_cell.length_c   1.000
_cell.angle_alpha   90.00
_cell.angle_beta   90.00
_cell.angle_gamma   90.00
#
_symmetry.space_group_name_H-M   'P 1'
#
loop_
_entity.id
_entity.type
_entity.pdbx_description
1 polymer ?
#
loop_
_entity_poly.entity_id
_entity_poly.type
_entity_poly.pdbx_seq_one_letter_code
_entity_poly.pdbx_strand_id
1 'polypeptide(L)'
;MQIKKEIKSNESKIQIKKEEKDKNKINGINKTSNLNNKIKQHVMKKAGNDINKKKKKKKKKKKKKTMKNKIKNEEKNNNTNNIKKTKQKNLCDTTNNLCTRKSVSTNNQSIENNNEHQFNDDDDIVVDFELIDPEEIYKENIHILLKGSELFYNITCFDKLINIICDQQNIGKLISVSNEKDNIISFMTIININQYDEIKNLKEFLINKINKINKINNNNNDINDNNNNNIQEFKNILLNNDKHVGLVITNRIINCPIKLIPLLYENVYEDILWSQQIEDIDPEEKKFYFFDYLLFYTKAYKQNLNDDLIFSNYEEQYFFHKSIHYVMWNNNNIKKFFEIQKDEKKELACKEYLILFLVPMSHIRVQIANI
;
A
#
# COMPACT_ATOMS: atom_id res chain seq x y z
N MET A 1 -50.67 54.49 -36.64
CA MET A 1 -50.86 53.21 -37.37
C MET A 1 -51.37 52.19 -36.35
N GLN A 2 -52.67 51.92 -36.18
CA GLN A 2 -53.52 51.03 -36.99
C GLN A 2 -52.85 49.65 -37.21
N ILE A 3 -53.36 48.46 -36.83
CA ILE A 3 -54.74 47.94 -36.71
C ILE A 3 -54.77 46.65 -35.84
N LYS A 4 -55.96 46.40 -35.27
CA LYS A 4 -56.49 45.25 -34.51
C LYS A 4 -56.53 43.89 -35.27
N LYS A 5 -56.63 42.78 -34.52
CA LYS A 5 -57.64 41.66 -34.60
C LYS A 5 -57.07 40.45 -33.83
N GLU A 6 -57.60 39.91 -32.72
CA GLU A 6 -58.95 39.51 -32.26
C GLU A 6 -59.53 38.21 -32.89
N ILE A 7 -59.77 37.23 -31.98
CA ILE A 7 -60.80 36.16 -31.90
C ILE A 7 -60.74 34.95 -32.88
N LYS A 8 -60.62 33.71 -32.35
CA LYS A 8 -61.75 32.74 -32.21
C LYS A 8 -61.37 31.32 -31.75
N SER A 9 -62.12 30.92 -30.72
CA SER A 9 -62.45 29.58 -30.21
C SER A 9 -63.02 28.64 -31.29
N ASN A 10 -62.91 27.33 -31.05
CA ASN A 10 -64.05 26.42 -31.23
C ASN A 10 -63.88 25.10 -30.44
N GLU A 11 -64.87 24.83 -29.61
CA GLU A 11 -65.19 23.54 -29.01
C GLU A 11 -65.76 22.57 -30.05
N SER A 12 -65.67 21.25 -29.80
CA SER A 12 -66.84 20.43 -29.39
C SER A 12 -66.85 18.97 -29.88
N LYS A 13 -67.44 18.13 -29.01
CA LYS A 13 -68.13 16.81 -29.21
C LYS A 13 -67.26 15.55 -29.24
N ILE A 14 -67.22 14.75 -28.16
CA ILE A 14 -68.23 13.77 -27.64
C ILE A 14 -68.39 12.55 -28.55
N GLN A 15 -68.02 11.35 -28.05
CA GLN A 15 -68.91 10.18 -28.06
C GLN A 15 -68.45 9.09 -27.07
N ILE A 16 -69.36 8.77 -26.16
CA ILE A 16 -69.37 7.58 -25.28
C ILE A 16 -70.16 6.48 -26.01
N LYS A 17 -69.69 5.24 -25.98
CA LYS A 17 -70.54 4.04 -26.06
C LYS A 17 -70.06 2.94 -25.08
N LYS A 18 -70.94 2.64 -24.12
CA LYS A 18 -71.20 1.34 -23.46
C LYS A 18 -71.55 0.29 -24.53
N GLU A 19 -71.59 -1.03 -24.37
CA GLU A 19 -71.58 -2.08 -23.34
C GLU A 19 -71.21 -3.37 -24.17
N GLU A 20 -70.68 -4.47 -23.63
CA GLU A 20 -71.48 -5.62 -23.21
C GLU A 20 -70.57 -6.71 -22.62
N LYS A 21 -71.11 -7.42 -21.62
CA LYS A 21 -70.57 -8.65 -21.05
C LYS A 21 -70.99 -9.81 -21.95
N ASP A 22 -70.11 -10.79 -22.13
CA ASP A 22 -70.56 -12.18 -22.12
C ASP A 22 -69.49 -13.16 -21.59
N LYS A 23 -69.97 -14.08 -20.76
CA LYS A 23 -69.23 -15.19 -20.16
C LYS A 23 -69.21 -16.35 -21.17
N ASN A 24 -68.06 -17.01 -21.37
CA ASN A 24 -68.03 -18.47 -21.39
C ASN A 24 -66.63 -19.08 -21.22
N LYS A 25 -66.68 -20.30 -20.69
CA LYS A 25 -65.69 -21.14 -20.00
C LYS A 25 -64.57 -21.73 -20.88
N ILE A 26 -63.40 -21.88 -20.23
CA ILE A 26 -62.56 -23.09 -20.12
C ILE A 26 -62.12 -23.77 -21.44
N ASN A 27 -60.84 -23.62 -21.79
CA ASN A 27 -59.91 -24.73 -22.09
C ASN A 27 -58.53 -24.18 -22.50
N GLY A 28 -57.46 -24.58 -21.81
CA GLY A 28 -56.09 -24.20 -22.19
C GLY A 28 -55.02 -24.25 -21.11
N ILE A 29 -55.22 -24.96 -19.99
CA ILE A 29 -54.12 -25.35 -19.10
C ILE A 29 -53.38 -26.48 -19.81
N ASN A 30 -52.22 -26.20 -20.43
CA ASN A 30 -51.11 -27.16 -20.69
C ASN A 30 -49.97 -26.60 -21.59
N LYS A 31 -49.55 -25.34 -21.43
CA LYS A 31 -48.35 -24.83 -22.15
C LYS A 31 -47.30 -24.07 -21.32
N THR A 32 -47.49 -23.90 -20.02
CA THR A 32 -46.54 -23.17 -19.14
C THR A 32 -45.62 -24.05 -18.30
N SER A 33 -45.75 -25.39 -18.34
CA SER A 33 -44.91 -26.31 -17.56
C SER A 33 -43.60 -26.73 -18.24
N ASN A 34 -43.45 -26.55 -19.56
CA ASN A 34 -42.26 -26.98 -20.29
C ASN A 34 -41.14 -25.93 -20.44
N LEU A 35 -41.41 -24.65 -20.15
CA LEU A 35 -40.38 -23.61 -20.18
C LEU A 35 -39.54 -23.58 -18.88
N ASN A 36 -40.16 -23.88 -17.73
CA ASN A 36 -39.49 -23.86 -16.42
C ASN A 36 -38.56 -25.05 -16.17
N ASN A 37 -38.76 -26.19 -16.85
CA ASN A 37 -37.87 -27.35 -16.75
C ASN A 37 -36.57 -27.20 -17.55
N LYS A 38 -36.58 -26.44 -18.67
CA LYS A 38 -35.35 -26.12 -19.43
C LYS A 38 -34.46 -25.11 -18.70
N ILE A 39 -35.04 -24.17 -17.95
CA ILE A 39 -34.28 -23.18 -17.18
C ILE A 39 -33.63 -23.82 -15.94
N LYS A 40 -34.33 -24.71 -15.22
CA LYS A 40 -33.76 -25.44 -14.06
C LYS A 40 -32.62 -26.39 -14.46
N GLN A 41 -32.69 -27.06 -15.60
CA GLN A 41 -31.59 -27.93 -16.07
C GLN A 41 -30.35 -27.14 -16.54
N HIS A 42 -30.51 -25.90 -17.00
CA HIS A 42 -29.38 -25.04 -17.39
C HIS A 42 -28.68 -24.39 -16.19
N VAL A 43 -29.41 -24.11 -15.11
CA VAL A 43 -28.86 -23.56 -13.86
C VAL A 43 -28.10 -24.63 -13.04
N MET A 44 -28.57 -25.89 -13.02
CA MET A 44 -27.85 -26.98 -12.35
C MET A 44 -26.57 -27.42 -13.07
N LYS A 45 -26.48 -27.29 -14.41
CA LYS A 45 -25.26 -27.58 -15.18
C LYS A 45 -24.17 -26.50 -15.04
N LYS A 46 -24.54 -25.23 -14.81
CA LYS A 46 -23.57 -24.14 -14.51
C LYS A 46 -23.00 -24.27 -13.09
N ALA A 47 -23.83 -24.57 -12.09
CA ALA A 47 -23.38 -24.76 -10.70
C ALA A 47 -22.41 -25.96 -10.52
N GLY A 48 -22.61 -27.05 -11.28
CA GLY A 48 -21.69 -28.20 -11.27
C GLY A 48 -20.30 -27.91 -11.87
N ASN A 49 -20.22 -27.02 -12.87
CA ASN A 49 -18.97 -26.65 -13.52
C ASN A 49 -18.11 -25.70 -12.67
N ASP A 50 -18.72 -24.82 -11.88
CA ASP A 50 -17.99 -23.90 -10.98
C ASP A 50 -17.44 -24.60 -9.73
N ILE A 51 -18.12 -25.63 -9.22
CA ILE A 51 -17.61 -26.47 -8.11
C ILE A 51 -16.40 -27.31 -8.59
N ASN A 52 -16.41 -27.79 -9.83
CA ASN A 52 -15.28 -28.53 -10.41
C ASN A 52 -14.09 -27.61 -10.75
N LYS A 53 -14.30 -26.35 -11.16
CA LYS A 53 -13.23 -25.35 -11.30
C LYS A 53 -12.60 -24.96 -9.95
N LYS A 54 -13.40 -24.77 -8.89
CA LYS A 54 -12.90 -24.50 -7.53
C LYS A 54 -12.13 -25.70 -6.94
N LYS A 55 -12.58 -26.95 -7.16
CA LYS A 55 -11.84 -28.16 -6.76
C LYS A 55 -10.54 -28.36 -7.55
N LYS A 56 -10.50 -28.03 -8.85
CA LYS A 56 -9.26 -28.04 -9.66
C LYS A 56 -8.27 -26.95 -9.24
N LYS A 57 -8.72 -25.72 -8.90
CA LYS A 57 -7.85 -24.65 -8.35
C LYS A 57 -7.28 -25.01 -6.96
N LYS A 58 -8.07 -25.60 -6.05
CA LYS A 58 -7.57 -26.11 -4.74
C LYS A 58 -6.59 -27.29 -4.89
N LYS A 59 -6.82 -28.23 -5.83
CA LYS A 59 -5.86 -29.32 -6.12
C LYS A 59 -4.56 -28.81 -6.77
N LYS A 60 -4.59 -27.78 -7.61
CA LYS A 60 -3.38 -27.13 -8.17
C LYS A 60 -2.59 -26.36 -7.11
N LYS A 61 -3.24 -25.62 -6.19
CA LYS A 61 -2.55 -24.96 -5.05
C LYS A 61 -1.94 -25.96 -4.06
N LYS A 62 -2.60 -27.10 -3.78
CA LYS A 62 -1.99 -28.19 -2.97
C LYS A 62 -0.79 -28.85 -3.67
N LYS A 63 -0.85 -29.10 -4.99
CA LYS A 63 0.29 -29.65 -5.74
C LYS A 63 1.50 -28.71 -5.80
N LYS A 64 1.31 -27.39 -5.95
CA LYS A 64 2.41 -26.40 -5.88
C LYS A 64 3.04 -26.32 -4.48
N LYS A 65 2.27 -26.45 -3.39
CA LYS A 65 2.81 -26.53 -2.01
C LYS A 65 3.60 -27.82 -1.76
N THR A 66 3.16 -28.98 -2.25
CA THR A 66 3.93 -30.23 -2.08
C THR A 66 5.18 -30.31 -2.95
N MET A 67 5.23 -29.61 -4.08
CA MET A 67 6.44 -29.56 -4.93
C MET A 67 7.49 -28.61 -4.36
N LYS A 68 7.09 -27.44 -3.81
CA LYS A 68 8.01 -26.52 -3.08
C LYS A 68 8.58 -27.14 -1.79
N ASN A 69 7.81 -27.96 -1.08
CA ASN A 69 8.32 -28.68 0.11
C ASN A 69 9.24 -29.86 -0.23
N LYS A 70 9.15 -30.46 -1.43
CA LYS A 70 10.11 -31.47 -1.89
C LYS A 70 11.46 -30.85 -2.25
N ILE A 71 11.46 -29.71 -2.94
CA ILE A 71 12.68 -28.97 -3.30
C ILE A 71 13.40 -28.46 -2.04
N LYS A 72 12.67 -27.92 -1.05
CA LYS A 72 13.26 -27.51 0.25
C LYS A 72 13.80 -28.67 1.12
N ASN A 73 13.32 -29.91 0.92
CA ASN A 73 13.83 -31.08 1.65
C ASN A 73 15.04 -31.74 0.95
N GLU A 74 15.14 -31.64 -0.38
CA GLU A 74 16.33 -32.07 -1.12
C GLU A 74 17.53 -31.13 -0.90
N GLU A 75 17.30 -29.82 -0.79
CA GLU A 75 18.35 -28.85 -0.43
C GLU A 75 18.83 -28.99 1.04
N LYS A 76 17.93 -29.32 1.97
CA LYS A 76 18.30 -29.60 3.37
C LYS A 76 19.13 -30.88 3.52
N ASN A 77 18.81 -31.94 2.77
CA ASN A 77 19.54 -33.20 2.86
C ASN A 77 20.94 -33.15 2.21
N ASN A 78 21.17 -32.27 1.23
CA ASN A 78 22.49 -32.05 0.65
C ASN A 78 23.43 -31.27 1.59
N ASN A 79 22.90 -30.39 2.44
CA ASN A 79 23.70 -29.68 3.44
C ASN A 79 24.07 -30.52 4.67
N THR A 80 23.23 -31.49 5.08
CA THR A 80 23.54 -32.37 6.23
C THR A 80 24.64 -33.40 5.92
N ASN A 81 24.87 -33.74 4.66
CA ASN A 81 25.92 -34.69 4.26
C ASN A 81 27.33 -34.05 4.14
N ASN A 82 27.42 -32.72 4.00
CA ASN A 82 28.71 -32.01 3.99
C ASN A 82 29.20 -31.63 5.40
N ILE A 83 28.33 -31.57 6.40
CA ILE A 83 28.69 -31.25 7.80
C ILE A 83 29.22 -32.49 8.57
N LYS A 84 29.02 -33.71 8.05
CA LYS A 84 29.53 -34.96 8.68
C LYS A 84 30.87 -35.46 8.16
N LYS A 85 31.53 -34.76 7.22
CA LYS A 85 32.88 -35.12 6.73
C LYS A 85 34.03 -34.23 7.27
N THR A 86 33.73 -33.24 8.10
CA THR A 86 34.73 -32.29 8.64
C THR A 86 34.83 -32.32 10.18
N LYS A 87 34.40 -33.42 10.82
CA LYS A 87 34.57 -33.66 12.27
C LYS A 87 35.40 -34.91 12.62
N GLN A 88 36.19 -35.41 11.67
CA GLN A 88 37.22 -36.43 11.94
C GLN A 88 38.49 -36.09 11.17
N LYS A 89 39.22 -35.08 11.64
CA LYS A 89 40.68 -35.03 11.60
C LYS A 89 41.15 -33.82 12.39
N ASN A 90 42.20 -34.03 13.17
CA ASN A 90 43.03 -33.06 13.90
C ASN A 90 42.70 -32.95 15.40
N LEU A 91 42.97 -34.07 16.08
CA LEU A 91 43.58 -34.10 17.41
C LEU A 91 45.10 -34.33 17.18
N CYS A 92 45.97 -33.72 17.98
CA CYS A 92 47.46 -33.74 17.97
C CYS A 92 48.11 -32.82 16.89
N ASP A 93 49.14 -31.99 17.10
CA ASP A 93 50.25 -31.98 18.06
C ASP A 93 50.79 -30.56 18.33
N THR A 94 51.35 -30.39 19.52
CA THR A 94 52.23 -29.29 19.97
C THR A 94 53.63 -29.49 19.36
N THR A 95 54.30 -28.43 18.87
CA THR A 95 55.73 -28.11 19.11
C THR A 95 56.30 -27.01 18.18
N ASN A 96 57.06 -26.10 18.80
CA ASN A 96 58.29 -25.45 18.34
C ASN A 96 58.30 -24.47 17.13
N ASN A 97 58.35 -23.19 17.48
CA ASN A 97 59.45 -22.23 17.25
C ASN A 97 60.05 -21.96 15.85
N LEU A 98 60.21 -20.64 15.64
CA LEU A 98 61.32 -19.90 15.00
C LEU A 98 61.24 -19.50 13.51
N CYS A 99 60.81 -18.25 13.30
CA CYS A 99 61.52 -17.15 12.60
C CYS A 99 62.36 -17.47 11.35
N THR A 100 62.05 -16.83 10.21
CA THR A 100 62.99 -15.96 9.45
C THR A 100 62.32 -15.28 8.24
N ARG A 101 63.01 -14.27 7.70
CA ARG A 101 62.57 -13.10 6.93
C ARG A 101 62.67 -13.24 5.39
N LYS A 102 61.99 -12.30 4.70
CA LYS A 102 62.16 -11.76 3.31
C LYS A 102 61.68 -12.71 2.19
N SER A 103 60.96 -12.29 1.13
CA SER A 103 60.98 -11.03 0.35
C SER A 103 59.78 -10.92 -0.63
N VAL A 104 59.25 -9.69 -0.79
CA VAL A 104 58.79 -8.98 -2.01
C VAL A 104 58.16 -9.77 -3.18
N SER A 105 56.89 -9.50 -3.52
CA SER A 105 56.47 -8.79 -4.77
C SER A 105 54.95 -8.81 -5.04
N THR A 106 54.41 -7.61 -5.25
CA THR A 106 53.32 -7.19 -6.16
C THR A 106 51.93 -7.84 -6.17
N ASN A 107 50.97 -6.98 -5.75
CA ASN A 107 49.67 -6.65 -6.34
C ASN A 107 48.52 -7.67 -6.43
N ASN A 108 47.37 -7.13 -6.02
CA ASN A 108 45.98 -7.54 -6.23
C ASN A 108 45.44 -8.57 -5.22
N GLN A 109 44.89 -8.08 -4.11
CA GLN A 109 43.98 -8.88 -3.29
C GLN A 109 42.73 -8.09 -2.88
N SER A 110 41.62 -8.60 -3.40
CA SER A 110 40.35 -8.75 -2.72
C SER A 110 40.50 -8.86 -1.21
N ILE A 111 39.81 -7.98 -0.49
CA ILE A 111 39.70 -8.04 0.96
C ILE A 111 38.69 -9.14 1.30
N GLU A 112 39.20 -10.37 1.46
CA GLU A 112 38.56 -11.39 2.30
C GLU A 112 38.80 -11.00 3.75
N ASN A 113 37.77 -10.51 4.44
CA ASN A 113 37.83 -10.25 5.88
C ASN A 113 37.75 -11.58 6.63
N ASN A 114 38.91 -12.13 6.96
CA ASN A 114 39.07 -13.12 8.02
C ASN A 114 38.98 -12.39 9.37
N ASN A 115 37.86 -12.57 10.07
CA ASN A 115 37.67 -12.06 11.43
C ASN A 115 38.48 -12.91 12.42
N GLU A 116 39.74 -12.53 12.65
CA GLU A 116 40.43 -12.84 13.91
C GLU A 116 40.13 -11.72 14.90
N HIS A 117 39.35 -12.04 15.94
CA HIS A 117 39.06 -11.13 17.05
C HIS A 117 40.35 -10.73 17.80
N GLN A 118 40.86 -9.54 17.50
CA GLN A 118 41.67 -8.77 18.44
C GLN A 118 40.77 -7.77 19.15
N PHE A 119 40.56 -7.96 20.45
CA PHE A 119 40.01 -6.93 21.33
C PHE A 119 41.09 -5.85 21.51
N ASN A 120 40.91 -4.71 20.84
CA ASN A 120 41.68 -3.50 21.07
C ASN A 120 40.80 -2.50 21.84
N ASP A 121 41.36 -1.90 22.89
CA ASP A 121 40.74 -0.95 23.82
C ASP A 121 40.41 0.42 23.20
N ASP A 122 39.61 0.44 22.13
CA ASP A 122 38.92 1.62 21.57
C ASP A 122 37.56 1.14 21.03
N ASP A 123 36.56 1.06 21.92
CA ASP A 123 35.25 0.45 21.65
C ASP A 123 34.35 1.32 20.74
N ASP A 124 34.73 1.49 19.47
CA ASP A 124 33.85 2.07 18.46
C ASP A 124 32.69 1.10 18.17
N ILE A 125 31.47 1.46 18.59
CA ILE A 125 30.25 0.70 18.27
C ILE A 125 29.86 0.99 16.82
N VAL A 126 30.23 0.08 15.92
CA VAL A 126 29.77 0.11 14.52
C VAL A 126 28.38 -0.51 14.43
N VAL A 127 27.41 0.26 13.91
CA VAL A 127 26.03 -0.17 13.70
C VAL A 127 25.72 -0.14 12.22
N ASP A 128 25.44 -1.31 11.65
CA ASP A 128 25.05 -1.45 10.25
C ASP A 128 23.54 -1.63 10.11
N PHE A 129 22.97 -1.02 9.06
CA PHE A 129 21.55 -1.15 8.73
C PHE A 129 21.37 -1.94 7.44
N GLU A 130 20.45 -2.89 7.48
CA GLU A 130 20.08 -3.74 6.36
C GLU A 130 18.65 -3.45 5.90
N LEU A 131 18.46 -3.46 4.58
CA LEU A 131 17.14 -3.44 3.97
C LEU A 131 16.69 -4.86 3.72
N ILE A 132 15.53 -5.22 4.29
CA ILE A 132 14.97 -6.56 4.18
C ILE A 132 13.55 -6.50 3.64
N ASP A 133 13.12 -7.56 2.96
CA ASP A 133 11.78 -7.64 2.40
C ASP A 133 10.74 -7.96 3.51
N PRO A 134 9.48 -7.53 3.35
CA PRO A 134 8.40 -7.90 4.24
C PRO A 134 8.19 -9.42 4.23
N GLU A 135 8.21 -10.03 5.41
CA GLU A 135 7.96 -11.47 5.57
C GLU A 135 7.07 -11.74 6.78
N GLU A 136 6.44 -12.92 6.81
CA GLU A 136 5.58 -13.34 7.94
C GLU A 136 6.34 -13.34 9.28
N ILE A 137 7.66 -13.56 9.28
CA ILE A 137 8.50 -13.50 10.49
C ILE A 137 8.52 -12.10 11.12
N TYR A 138 8.34 -11.04 10.33
CA TYR A 138 8.38 -9.63 10.78
C TYR A 138 6.98 -9.05 11.03
N LYS A 139 5.95 -9.89 11.03
CA LYS A 139 4.56 -9.48 11.19
C LYS A 139 4.30 -8.65 12.45
N GLU A 140 4.87 -9.05 13.59
CA GLU A 140 4.70 -8.32 14.84
C GLU A 140 5.41 -6.96 14.79
N ASN A 141 6.60 -6.91 14.19
CA ASN A 141 7.34 -5.66 13.99
C ASN A 141 6.55 -4.67 13.11
N ILE A 142 6.00 -5.16 11.99
CA ILE A 142 5.12 -4.37 11.12
C ILE A 142 3.88 -3.92 11.88
N HIS A 143 3.28 -4.78 12.72
CA HIS A 143 2.13 -4.40 13.55
C HIS A 143 2.46 -3.27 14.53
N ILE A 144 3.59 -3.36 15.23
CA ILE A 144 4.04 -2.32 16.18
C ILE A 144 4.31 -1.01 15.45
N LEU A 145 5.01 -1.05 14.32
CA LEU A 145 5.27 0.15 13.52
C LEU A 145 3.96 0.70 12.92
N LEU A 146 3.07 -0.14 12.41
CA LEU A 146 1.79 0.30 11.87
C LEU A 146 0.94 0.96 12.97
N LYS A 147 0.92 0.43 14.20
CA LYS A 147 0.27 1.07 15.36
C LYS A 147 0.76 2.49 15.62
N GLY A 148 2.04 2.76 15.37
CA GLY A 148 2.61 4.11 15.47
C GLY A 148 2.20 5.04 14.32
N SER A 149 1.70 4.48 13.21
CA SER A 149 1.22 5.25 12.07
C SER A 149 -0.16 5.85 12.34
N GLU A 150 -0.41 7.00 11.73
CA GLU A 150 -1.71 7.66 11.76
C GLU A 150 -2.84 6.82 11.13
N LEU A 151 -2.48 6.00 10.14
CA LEU A 151 -3.44 5.17 9.41
C LEU A 151 -4.10 4.13 10.33
N PHE A 152 -3.38 3.62 11.33
CA PHE A 152 -3.83 2.51 12.16
C PHE A 152 -5.08 2.81 12.99
N TYR A 153 -5.13 3.96 13.67
CA TYR A 153 -6.28 4.34 14.51
C TYR A 153 -7.57 4.54 13.71
N ASN A 154 -7.42 4.73 12.40
CA ASN A 154 -8.47 5.08 11.48
C ASN A 154 -9.06 3.88 10.72
N ILE A 155 -8.41 2.71 10.80
CA ILE A 155 -8.78 1.51 10.03
C ILE A 155 -9.22 0.36 10.93
N THR A 156 -10.24 -0.37 10.48
CA THR A 156 -10.74 -1.58 11.18
C THR A 156 -10.13 -2.88 10.64
N CYS A 157 -9.39 -2.81 9.54
CA CYS A 157 -8.87 -3.97 8.81
C CYS A 157 -7.35 -4.17 8.96
N PHE A 158 -6.75 -3.74 10.07
CA PHE A 158 -5.29 -3.76 10.27
C PHE A 158 -4.70 -5.18 10.19
N ASP A 159 -5.32 -6.20 10.80
CA ASP A 159 -4.81 -7.58 10.73
C ASP A 159 -4.71 -8.09 9.27
N LYS A 160 -5.71 -7.74 8.46
CA LYS A 160 -5.74 -8.10 7.04
C LYS A 160 -4.70 -7.33 6.26
N LEU A 161 -4.55 -6.03 6.56
CA LEU A 161 -3.55 -5.17 5.95
C LEU A 161 -2.13 -5.70 6.22
N ILE A 162 -1.82 -6.09 7.47
CA ILE A 162 -0.52 -6.64 7.83
C ILE A 162 -0.25 -7.95 7.08
N ASN A 163 -1.22 -8.86 7.01
CA ASN A 163 -1.08 -10.07 6.20
C ASN A 163 -0.79 -9.75 4.72
N ILE A 164 -1.47 -8.75 4.16
CA ILE A 164 -1.23 -8.30 2.78
C ILE A 164 0.18 -7.75 2.62
N ILE A 165 0.66 -6.93 3.56
CA ILE A 165 2.03 -6.40 3.53
C ILE A 165 3.05 -7.54 3.51
N CYS A 166 2.87 -8.56 4.37
CA CYS A 166 3.76 -9.72 4.41
C CYS A 166 3.65 -10.65 3.19
N ASP A 167 2.47 -10.77 2.60
CA ASP A 167 2.25 -11.57 1.37
C ASP A 167 2.77 -10.83 0.12
N GLN A 168 2.81 -9.49 0.13
CA GLN A 168 3.27 -8.63 -0.96
C GLN A 168 4.78 -8.31 -0.83
N GLN A 169 5.62 -9.34 -0.83
CA GLN A 169 7.07 -9.20 -0.62
C GLN A 169 7.76 -8.36 -1.70
N ASN A 170 7.20 -8.30 -2.91
CA ASN A 170 7.84 -7.63 -4.05
C ASN A 170 7.88 -6.10 -3.94
N ILE A 171 6.99 -5.48 -3.16
CA ILE A 171 6.91 -4.02 -3.03
C ILE A 171 6.81 -3.66 -1.56
N GLY A 172 7.97 -3.37 -0.98
CA GLY A 172 8.11 -2.91 0.38
C GLY A 172 9.48 -3.27 0.92
N LYS A 173 9.94 -2.48 1.89
CA LYS A 173 11.23 -2.68 2.55
C LYS A 173 11.10 -2.36 4.03
N LEU A 174 11.81 -3.12 4.84
CA LEU A 174 12.00 -2.93 6.27
C LEU A 174 13.47 -2.54 6.49
N ILE A 175 13.72 -1.71 7.50
CA ILE A 175 15.10 -1.38 7.94
C ILE A 175 15.36 -2.14 9.23
N SER A 176 16.34 -3.03 9.21
CA SER A 176 16.83 -3.81 10.35
C SER A 176 18.21 -3.32 10.78
N VAL A 177 18.55 -3.53 12.05
CA VAL A 177 19.93 -3.49 12.50
C VAL A 177 20.57 -4.85 12.19
N SER A 178 21.69 -4.88 11.46
CA SER A 178 22.25 -6.09 10.82
C SER A 178 22.58 -7.24 11.80
N ASN A 179 22.88 -6.88 13.05
CA ASN A 179 23.22 -7.83 14.11
C ASN A 179 22.00 -8.31 14.93
N GLU A 180 20.82 -7.75 14.68
CA GLU A 180 19.59 -8.02 15.42
C GLU A 180 18.41 -8.14 14.44
N LYS A 181 18.22 -9.33 13.87
CA LYS A 181 17.19 -9.58 12.84
C LYS A 181 15.76 -9.21 13.26
N ASP A 182 15.51 -9.15 14.57
CA ASP A 182 14.19 -8.81 15.11
C ASP A 182 14.03 -7.30 15.36
N ASN A 183 15.09 -6.50 15.23
CA ASN A 183 15.09 -5.07 15.54
C ASN A 183 14.82 -4.23 14.29
N ILE A 184 13.55 -4.18 13.91
CA ILE A 184 13.07 -3.39 12.78
C ILE A 184 12.73 -1.97 13.24
N ILE A 185 13.41 -0.98 12.67
CA ILE A 185 13.28 0.43 13.04
C ILE A 185 12.36 1.23 12.10
N SER A 186 12.12 0.72 10.90
CA SER A 186 11.26 1.37 9.91
C SER A 186 10.72 0.36 8.90
N PHE A 187 9.57 0.69 8.30
CA PHE A 187 9.06 0.00 7.13
C PHE A 187 8.42 0.98 6.16
N MET A 188 8.43 0.62 4.88
CA MET A 188 7.67 1.28 3.84
C MET A 188 7.13 0.25 2.86
N THR A 189 5.88 0.41 2.44
CA THR A 189 5.24 -0.42 1.42
C THR A 189 4.22 0.41 0.66
N ILE A 190 3.94 0.00 -0.58
CA ILE A 190 2.96 0.65 -1.45
C ILE A 190 1.95 -0.41 -1.86
N ILE A 191 0.69 -0.18 -1.51
CA ILE A 191 -0.40 -1.11 -1.78
C ILE A 191 -1.40 -0.45 -2.71
N ASN A 192 -1.75 -1.14 -3.79
CA ASN A 192 -2.80 -0.67 -4.67
C ASN A 192 -4.17 -0.79 -3.98
N ILE A 193 -4.89 0.33 -3.86
CA ILE A 193 -6.19 0.38 -3.17
C ILE A 193 -7.29 -0.46 -3.84
N ASN A 194 -7.08 -0.86 -5.10
CA ASN A 194 -8.04 -1.63 -5.91
C ASN A 194 -7.69 -3.12 -6.00
N GLN A 195 -6.54 -3.56 -5.47
CA GLN A 195 -6.04 -4.92 -5.66
C GLN A 195 -6.70 -5.93 -4.72
N TYR A 196 -6.90 -5.57 -3.45
CA TYR A 196 -7.34 -6.51 -2.41
C TYR A 196 -8.76 -6.22 -1.94
N ASP A 197 -9.60 -7.26 -1.90
CA ASP A 197 -10.96 -7.16 -1.38
C ASP A 197 -10.97 -6.89 0.13
N GLU A 198 -9.95 -7.38 0.83
CA GLU A 198 -9.78 -7.30 2.26
C GLU A 198 -9.61 -5.87 2.78
N ILE A 199 -9.12 -4.95 1.94
CA ILE A 199 -8.87 -3.53 2.27
C ILE A 199 -9.91 -2.59 1.65
N LYS A 200 -11.02 -3.11 1.10
CA LYS A 200 -12.13 -2.27 0.59
C LYS A 200 -12.62 -1.25 1.62
N ASN A 201 -12.69 -1.65 2.89
CA ASN A 201 -13.06 -0.78 3.99
C ASN A 201 -12.11 0.43 4.15
N LEU A 202 -10.81 0.25 3.87
CA LEU A 202 -9.83 1.33 3.91
C LEU A 202 -10.07 2.32 2.76
N LYS A 203 -10.35 1.82 1.54
CA LYS A 203 -10.75 2.69 0.41
C LYS A 203 -12.02 3.48 0.73
N GLU A 204 -13.05 2.83 1.27
CA GLU A 204 -14.29 3.49 1.68
C GLU A 204 -14.06 4.53 2.79
N PHE A 205 -13.21 4.22 3.78
CA PHE A 205 -12.83 5.15 4.82
C PHE A 205 -12.21 6.45 4.25
N LEU A 206 -11.25 6.33 3.33
CA LEU A 206 -10.59 7.47 2.70
C LEU A 206 -11.61 8.33 1.92
N ILE A 207 -12.49 7.69 1.14
CA ILE A 207 -13.55 8.39 0.40
C ILE A 207 -14.54 9.09 1.34
N ASN A 208 -14.91 8.44 2.46
CA ASN A 208 -15.81 9.01 3.45
C ASN A 208 -15.22 10.25 4.13
N LYS A 209 -13.91 10.22 4.43
CA LYS A 209 -13.20 11.41 4.95
C LYS A 209 -13.24 12.56 3.95
N ILE A 210 -12.94 12.30 2.68
CA ILE A 210 -13.02 13.31 1.61
C ILE A 210 -14.44 13.90 1.51
N ASN A 211 -15.48 13.05 1.53
CA ASN A 211 -16.87 13.50 1.47
C ASN A 211 -17.26 14.38 2.67
N LYS A 212 -16.82 14.01 3.89
CA LYS A 212 -17.10 14.78 5.10
C LYS A 212 -16.51 16.19 5.00
N ILE A 213 -15.29 16.29 4.48
CA ILE A 213 -14.58 17.56 4.34
C ILE A 213 -15.22 18.41 3.24
N ASN A 214 -15.58 17.81 2.10
CA ASN A 214 -16.33 18.50 1.06
C ASN A 214 -17.64 19.12 1.59
N LYS A 215 -18.40 18.38 2.41
CA LYS A 215 -19.62 18.90 3.04
C LYS A 215 -19.36 20.08 3.98
N ILE A 216 -18.29 20.00 4.79
CA ILE A 216 -17.92 21.09 5.71
C ILE A 216 -17.57 22.35 4.90
N ASN A 217 -16.79 22.19 3.83
CA ASN A 217 -16.38 23.29 2.96
C ASN A 217 -17.56 23.93 2.24
N ASN A 218 -18.56 23.15 1.81
CA ASN A 218 -19.75 23.70 1.15
C ASN A 218 -20.72 24.42 2.11
N ASN A 219 -20.71 24.05 3.39
CA ASN A 219 -21.56 24.70 4.40
C ASN A 219 -20.98 26.03 4.90
N ASN A 220 -19.65 26.16 4.87
CA ASN A 220 -18.96 27.42 5.13
C ASN A 220 -18.96 28.19 3.81
N ASN A 221 -19.83 29.18 3.63
CA ASN A 221 -20.06 29.96 2.40
C ASN A 221 -18.82 30.70 1.80
N ASP A 222 -17.60 30.34 2.17
CA ASP A 222 -16.35 30.84 1.59
C ASP A 222 -16.01 30.02 0.33
N ILE A 223 -16.70 30.37 -0.74
CA ILE A 223 -16.61 29.75 -2.06
C ILE A 223 -15.26 30.11 -2.69
N ASN A 224 -14.38 29.10 -2.79
CA ASN A 224 -13.42 29.02 -3.88
C ASN A 224 -13.86 27.84 -4.77
N ASP A 225 -14.55 28.11 -5.87
CA ASP A 225 -15.03 27.10 -6.84
C ASP A 225 -13.94 26.12 -7.28
N ASN A 226 -12.68 26.60 -7.33
CA ASN A 226 -11.51 25.79 -7.67
C ASN A 226 -11.22 24.68 -6.65
N ASN A 227 -11.44 24.90 -5.35
CA ASN A 227 -11.18 23.89 -4.32
C ASN A 227 -12.24 22.78 -4.34
N ASN A 228 -13.50 23.13 -4.63
CA ASN A 228 -14.57 22.16 -4.71
C ASN A 228 -14.40 21.24 -5.93
N ASN A 229 -13.98 21.78 -7.08
CA ASN A 229 -13.67 20.98 -8.27
C ASN A 229 -12.48 20.05 -8.01
N ASN A 230 -11.42 20.54 -7.36
CA ASN A 230 -10.25 19.74 -6.98
C ASN A 230 -10.62 18.53 -6.09
N ILE A 231 -11.47 18.73 -5.07
CA ILE A 231 -11.93 17.65 -4.18
C ILE A 231 -12.80 16.63 -4.93
N GLN A 232 -13.63 17.08 -5.88
CA GLN A 232 -14.44 16.19 -6.71
C GLN A 232 -13.58 15.34 -7.65
N GLU A 233 -12.58 15.94 -8.28
CA GLU A 233 -11.62 15.23 -9.14
C GLU A 233 -10.81 14.20 -8.34
N PHE A 234 -10.31 14.56 -7.16
CA PHE A 234 -9.66 13.62 -6.24
C PHE A 234 -10.56 12.40 -6.01
N LYS A 235 -11.80 12.65 -5.59
CA LYS A 235 -12.76 11.58 -5.32
C LYS A 235 -13.01 10.71 -6.55
N ASN A 236 -13.12 11.31 -7.74
CA ASN A 236 -13.31 10.57 -8.98
C ASN A 236 -12.12 9.66 -9.31
N ILE A 237 -10.88 10.12 -9.07
CA ILE A 237 -9.68 9.30 -9.24
C ILE A 237 -9.71 8.08 -8.31
N LEU A 238 -10.04 8.27 -7.02
CA LEU A 238 -10.13 7.15 -6.08
C LEU A 238 -11.27 6.18 -6.39
N LEU A 239 -12.41 6.67 -6.89
CA LEU A 239 -13.55 5.83 -7.26
C LEU A 239 -13.31 5.08 -8.57
N ASN A 240 -12.48 5.61 -9.45
CA ASN A 240 -12.17 4.98 -10.72
C ASN A 240 -11.31 3.71 -10.51
N ASN A 241 -11.87 2.55 -10.86
CA ASN A 241 -11.17 1.27 -10.73
C ASN A 241 -10.14 1.05 -11.85
N ASP A 242 -10.21 1.80 -12.94
CA ASP A 242 -9.24 1.75 -14.04
C ASP A 242 -7.97 2.54 -13.70
N LYS A 243 -8.03 3.42 -12.69
CA LYS A 243 -6.85 4.11 -12.16
C LYS A 243 -6.20 3.30 -11.05
N HIS A 244 -4.90 3.10 -11.17
CA HIS A 244 -4.11 2.34 -10.21
C HIS A 244 -3.45 3.31 -9.21
N VAL A 245 -4.10 3.45 -8.06
CA VAL A 245 -3.63 4.34 -6.99
C VAL A 245 -2.92 3.51 -5.92
N GLY A 246 -1.64 3.78 -5.71
CA GLY A 246 -0.81 3.15 -4.68
C GLY A 246 -0.89 3.94 -3.38
N LEU A 247 -1.45 3.37 -2.33
CA LEU A 247 -1.38 3.93 -0.99
C LEU A 247 0.00 3.67 -0.41
N VAL A 248 0.73 4.75 -0.11
CA VAL A 248 2.02 4.69 0.57
C VAL A 248 1.77 4.51 2.06
N ILE A 249 2.30 3.43 2.62
CA ILE A 249 2.23 3.13 4.05
C ILE A 249 3.66 3.06 4.55
N THR A 250 4.05 4.04 5.35
CA THR A 250 5.38 4.13 5.93
C THR A 250 5.27 4.47 7.40
N ASN A 251 6.14 3.87 8.21
CA ASN A 251 6.40 4.38 9.56
C ASN A 251 7.83 4.08 9.98
N ARG A 252 8.33 4.88 10.92
CA ARG A 252 9.65 4.71 11.52
C ARG A 252 9.63 5.11 12.98
N ILE A 253 10.53 4.54 13.76
CA ILE A 253 10.82 5.06 15.09
C ILE A 253 11.45 6.45 14.98
N ILE A 254 11.29 7.27 16.02
CA ILE A 254 11.81 8.65 16.07
C ILE A 254 13.33 8.69 15.90
N ASN A 255 14.03 7.66 16.38
CA ASN A 255 15.49 7.57 16.33
C ASN A 255 16.03 6.96 15.02
N CYS A 256 15.17 6.70 14.04
CA CYS A 256 15.61 6.17 12.74
C CYS A 256 16.51 7.22 12.05
N PRO A 257 17.75 6.85 11.64
CA PRO A 257 18.65 7.80 11.00
C PRO A 257 18.04 8.39 9.71
N ILE A 258 18.00 9.72 9.64
CA ILE A 258 17.40 10.47 8.53
C ILE A 258 18.05 10.11 7.18
N LYS A 259 19.35 9.79 7.18
CA LYS A 259 20.09 9.40 5.96
C LYS A 259 19.58 8.11 5.31
N LEU A 260 18.86 7.26 6.03
CA LEU A 260 18.30 6.02 5.48
C LEU A 260 16.99 6.25 4.71
N ILE A 261 16.34 7.40 4.91
CA ILE A 261 15.02 7.68 4.32
C ILE A 261 15.09 7.78 2.79
N PRO A 262 16.01 8.55 2.16
CA PRO A 262 16.13 8.55 0.71
C PRO A 262 16.39 7.15 0.15
N LEU A 263 17.27 6.38 0.80
CA LEU A 263 17.61 5.01 0.40
C LEU A 263 16.37 4.09 0.44
N LEU A 264 15.53 4.21 1.47
CA LEU A 264 14.31 3.44 1.60
C LEU A 264 13.33 3.72 0.44
N TYR A 265 13.12 5.00 0.11
CA TYR A 265 12.24 5.39 -0.99
C TYR A 265 12.79 4.94 -2.35
N GLU A 266 14.10 5.07 -2.58
CA GLU A 266 14.74 4.62 -3.83
C GLU A 266 14.58 3.10 -4.01
N ASN A 267 14.83 2.31 -2.96
CA ASN A 267 14.69 0.86 -3.03
C ASN A 267 13.24 0.43 -3.29
N VAL A 268 12.26 1.05 -2.62
CA VAL A 268 10.84 0.76 -2.86
C VAL A 268 10.41 1.20 -4.27
N TYR A 269 10.99 2.27 -4.80
CA TYR A 269 10.74 2.68 -6.18
C TYR A 269 11.31 1.68 -7.19
N GLU A 270 12.55 1.22 -7.00
CA GLU A 270 13.16 0.18 -7.83
C GLU A 270 12.39 -1.15 -7.74
N ASP A 271 11.91 -1.53 -6.56
CA ASP A 271 11.02 -2.68 -6.35
C ASP A 271 9.76 -2.62 -7.21
N ILE A 272 9.16 -1.42 -7.37
CA ILE A 272 8.02 -1.22 -8.28
C ILE A 272 8.44 -1.50 -9.73
N LEU A 273 9.56 -0.94 -10.17
CA LEU A 273 10.06 -1.14 -11.54
C LEU A 273 10.39 -2.60 -11.82
N TRP A 274 11.01 -3.28 -10.85
CA TRP A 274 11.32 -4.71 -10.92
C TRP A 274 10.03 -5.53 -11.00
N SER A 275 9.04 -5.23 -10.15
CA SER A 275 7.74 -5.90 -10.14
C SER A 275 7.00 -5.79 -11.48
N GLN A 276 7.19 -4.68 -12.21
CA GLN A 276 6.63 -4.48 -13.55
C GLN A 276 7.34 -5.33 -14.64
N GLN A 277 8.59 -5.72 -14.41
CA GLN A 277 9.39 -6.46 -15.39
C GLN A 277 9.26 -7.98 -15.26
N ILE A 278 8.85 -8.50 -14.10
CA ILE A 278 8.72 -9.95 -13.87
C ILE A 278 7.68 -10.56 -14.82
N GLU A 279 8.10 -11.55 -15.62
CA GLU A 279 7.25 -12.25 -16.60
C GLU A 279 6.34 -13.31 -15.95
N ASP A 280 6.81 -13.94 -14.87
CA ASP A 280 6.15 -15.09 -14.22
C ASP A 280 4.96 -14.70 -13.30
N ILE A 281 4.68 -13.41 -13.13
CA ILE A 281 3.54 -12.92 -12.32
C ILE A 281 2.24 -13.04 -13.12
N ASP A 282 1.15 -13.39 -12.43
CA ASP A 282 -0.18 -13.46 -13.03
C ASP A 282 -0.53 -12.09 -13.66
N PRO A 283 -0.88 -12.01 -14.96
CA PRO A 283 -1.24 -10.75 -15.60
C PRO A 283 -2.36 -9.98 -14.89
N GLU A 284 -3.27 -10.71 -14.21
CA GLU A 284 -4.34 -10.11 -13.41
C GLU A 284 -3.81 -9.37 -12.17
N GLU A 285 -2.67 -9.80 -11.62
CA GLU A 285 -1.99 -9.17 -10.49
C GLU A 285 -1.03 -8.07 -10.96
N LYS A 286 -0.25 -8.36 -12.01
CA LYS A 286 0.80 -7.50 -12.55
C LYS A 286 0.31 -6.09 -12.89
N LYS A 287 -0.94 -5.94 -13.35
CA LYS A 287 -1.55 -4.64 -13.66
C LYS A 287 -1.53 -3.67 -12.46
N PHE A 288 -1.62 -4.18 -11.24
CA PHE A 288 -1.71 -3.34 -10.03
C PHE A 288 -0.37 -2.70 -9.63
N TYR A 289 0.75 -3.12 -10.23
CA TYR A 289 2.07 -2.51 -10.02
C TYR A 289 2.33 -1.32 -10.95
N PHE A 290 1.46 -1.09 -11.95
CA PHE A 290 1.53 0.08 -12.82
C PHE A 290 0.72 1.23 -12.20
N PHE A 291 1.31 1.90 -11.22
CA PHE A 291 0.66 3.01 -10.53
C PHE A 291 0.54 4.25 -11.41
N ASP A 292 -0.67 4.82 -11.53
CA ASP A 292 -0.88 6.15 -12.07
C ASP A 292 -0.50 7.23 -11.04
N TYR A 293 -0.86 7.00 -9.77
CA TYR A 293 -0.73 7.95 -8.68
C TYR A 293 -0.29 7.24 -7.39
N LEU A 294 0.48 7.95 -6.57
CA LEU A 294 0.70 7.60 -5.18
C LEU A 294 -0.14 8.48 -4.26
N LEU A 295 -0.77 7.84 -3.29
CA LEU A 295 -1.62 8.46 -2.28
C LEU A 295 -0.89 8.44 -0.94
N PHE A 296 -0.75 9.62 -0.34
CA PHE A 296 -0.09 9.80 0.95
C PHE A 296 -1.10 10.22 2.02
N TYR A 297 -0.95 9.67 3.21
CA TYR A 297 -1.75 10.01 4.39
C TYR A 297 -0.80 10.46 5.51
N THR A 298 -0.78 11.76 5.83
CA THR A 298 0.24 12.35 6.71
C THR A 298 -0.31 13.27 7.81
N LYS A 299 0.46 13.40 8.90
CA LYS A 299 0.35 14.45 9.93
C LYS A 299 1.23 15.65 9.56
N ALA A 300 0.64 16.83 9.51
CA ALA A 300 1.35 18.11 9.42
C ALA A 300 0.90 19.05 10.55
N TYR A 301 1.72 20.05 10.87
CA TYR A 301 1.49 20.99 11.95
C TYR A 301 1.55 22.42 11.42
N LYS A 302 0.69 23.28 11.96
CA LYS A 302 0.64 24.69 11.57
C LYS A 302 0.17 25.55 12.74
N GLN A 303 0.84 26.67 12.99
CA GLN A 303 0.52 27.54 14.13
C GLN A 303 -0.73 28.40 13.83
N ASN A 304 -0.70 29.16 12.73
CA ASN A 304 -1.81 29.97 12.23
C ASN A 304 -2.26 29.54 10.83
N LEU A 305 -3.38 30.11 10.34
CA LEU A 305 -3.92 29.77 9.01
C LEU A 305 -2.95 30.10 7.86
N ASN A 306 -2.01 31.01 8.06
CA ASN A 306 -1.11 31.53 7.02
C ASN A 306 0.32 30.99 7.09
N ASP A 307 0.66 30.22 8.13
CA ASP A 307 2.05 29.77 8.33
C ASP A 307 2.40 28.57 7.43
N ASP A 308 3.68 28.25 7.31
CA ASP A 308 4.14 27.09 6.56
C ASP A 308 3.75 25.77 7.25
N LEU A 309 3.50 24.73 6.45
CA LEU A 309 3.19 23.40 6.96
C LEU A 309 4.47 22.70 7.41
N ILE A 310 4.51 22.28 8.66
CA ILE A 310 5.58 21.45 9.22
C ILE A 310 5.14 20.00 9.13
N PHE A 311 5.71 19.22 8.22
CA PHE A 311 5.38 17.80 8.08
C PHE A 311 6.00 16.98 9.23
N SER A 312 5.25 16.01 9.75
CA SER A 312 5.78 15.07 10.75
C SER A 312 6.94 14.25 10.17
N ASN A 313 6.81 13.88 8.90
CA ASN A 313 7.83 13.22 8.11
C ASN A 313 8.34 14.23 7.09
N TYR A 314 9.56 14.73 7.27
CA TYR A 314 10.09 15.83 6.45
C TYR A 314 10.07 15.52 4.95
N GLU A 315 10.29 14.25 4.58
CA GLU A 315 10.38 13.82 3.19
C GLU A 315 9.05 13.98 2.44
N GLU A 316 7.93 13.92 3.16
CA GLU A 316 6.59 14.04 2.57
C GLU A 316 6.31 15.46 2.06
N GLN A 317 7.04 16.46 2.54
CA GLN A 317 6.98 17.83 2.03
C GLN A 317 7.38 17.91 0.54
N TYR A 318 8.42 17.19 0.13
CA TYR A 318 8.88 17.18 -1.26
C TYR A 318 7.81 16.60 -2.20
N PHE A 319 7.16 15.51 -1.77
CA PHE A 319 6.05 14.91 -2.50
C PHE A 319 4.82 15.84 -2.53
N PHE A 320 4.51 16.50 -1.41
CA PHE A 320 3.37 17.40 -1.30
C PHE A 320 3.47 18.58 -2.27
N HIS A 321 4.65 19.16 -2.49
CA HIS A 321 4.87 20.23 -3.46
C HIS A 321 4.54 19.83 -4.91
N LYS A 322 4.50 18.53 -5.23
CA LYS A 322 4.10 18.00 -6.55
C LYS A 322 2.72 17.34 -6.53
N SER A 323 1.96 17.52 -5.46
CA SER A 323 0.60 17.00 -5.39
C SER A 323 -0.32 17.74 -6.35
N ILE A 324 -1.22 17.00 -7.00
CA ILE A 324 -2.24 17.56 -7.89
C ILE A 324 -3.51 17.91 -7.11
N HIS A 325 -3.84 17.06 -6.14
CA HIS A 325 -5.03 17.15 -5.33
C HIS A 325 -4.68 16.83 -3.89
N TYR A 326 -5.17 17.62 -2.96
CA TYR A 326 -5.03 17.35 -1.54
C TYR A 326 -6.29 17.74 -0.77
N VAL A 327 -6.51 17.06 0.34
CA VAL A 327 -7.56 17.37 1.30
C VAL A 327 -6.91 17.42 2.67
N MET A 328 -7.15 18.49 3.41
CA MET A 328 -6.58 18.71 4.74
C MET A 328 -7.70 18.97 5.75
N TRP A 329 -7.58 18.40 6.95
CA TRP A 329 -8.51 18.65 8.05
C TRP A 329 -7.79 18.68 9.40
N ASN A 330 -8.33 19.47 10.33
CA ASN A 330 -7.79 19.59 11.68
C ASN A 330 -8.26 18.40 12.54
N ASN A 331 -7.36 17.82 13.33
CA ASN A 331 -7.67 16.74 14.28
C ASN A 331 -7.98 17.25 15.70
N ASN A 332 -8.05 18.58 15.89
CA ASN A 332 -8.18 19.30 17.17
C ASN A 332 -7.07 19.03 18.19
N ASN A 333 -6.03 18.29 17.81
CA ASN A 333 -4.84 18.10 18.63
C ASN A 333 -3.92 19.31 18.49
N ILE A 334 -3.21 19.62 19.58
CA ILE A 334 -2.20 20.68 19.63
C ILE A 334 -0.88 20.04 20.03
N LYS A 335 0.17 20.28 19.24
CA LYS A 335 1.53 19.84 19.55
C LYS A 335 2.37 21.07 19.87
N LYS A 336 3.13 20.97 20.96
CA LYS A 336 4.04 22.02 21.42
C LYS A 336 5.43 21.73 20.86
N PHE A 337 5.97 22.72 20.15
CA PHE A 337 7.34 22.73 19.66
C PHE A 337 8.13 23.73 20.50
N PHE A 338 9.43 23.49 20.65
CA PHE A 338 10.34 24.44 21.26
C PHE A 338 11.26 24.95 20.18
N GLU A 339 11.19 26.25 19.91
CA GLU A 339 12.12 26.93 19.03
C GLU A 339 13.18 27.60 19.90
N ILE A 340 14.46 27.40 19.56
CA ILE A 340 15.56 28.10 20.21
C ILE A 340 15.90 29.29 19.31
N GLN A 341 15.46 30.48 19.71
CA GLN A 341 15.86 31.73 19.06
C GLN A 341 16.71 32.52 20.05
N LYS A 342 17.96 32.84 19.68
CA LYS A 342 18.87 33.68 20.49
C LYS A 342 19.00 33.20 21.95
N ASP A 343 19.25 31.90 22.14
CA ASP A 343 19.39 31.23 23.46
C ASP A 343 18.13 31.23 24.36
N GLU A 344 17.01 31.81 23.90
CA GLU A 344 15.72 31.71 24.58
C GLU A 344 14.87 30.59 23.98
N LYS A 345 14.30 29.76 24.86
CA LYS A 345 13.36 28.70 24.46
C LYS A 345 11.96 29.30 24.32
N LYS A 346 11.49 29.43 23.10
CA LYS A 346 10.12 29.84 22.80
C LYS A 346 9.24 28.62 22.57
N GLU A 347 8.16 28.52 23.31
CA GLU A 347 7.16 27.48 23.11
C GLU A 347 6.18 27.89 21.99
N LEU A 348 6.05 27.03 20.98
CA LEU A 348 5.15 27.19 19.85
C LEU A 348 4.06 26.12 19.92
N ALA A 349 2.82 26.53 20.15
CA ALA A 349 1.66 25.64 20.10
C ALA A 349 1.12 25.58 18.66
N CYS A 350 1.33 24.45 17.99
CA CYS A 350 0.86 24.21 16.62
C CYS A 350 -0.34 23.28 16.61
N LYS A 351 -1.34 23.60 15.77
CA LYS A 351 -2.48 22.72 15.52
C LYS A 351 -2.07 21.58 14.60
N GLU A 352 -2.57 20.39 14.88
CA GLU A 352 -2.34 19.19 14.08
C GLU A 352 -3.38 19.06 12.96
N TYR A 353 -2.88 18.86 11.75
CA TYR A 353 -3.65 18.62 10.55
C TYR A 353 -3.30 17.25 9.97
N LEU A 354 -4.32 16.59 9.46
CA LEU A 354 -4.17 15.40 8.65
C LEU A 354 -4.36 15.79 7.19
N ILE A 355 -3.43 15.35 6.34
CA ILE A 355 -3.41 15.65 4.92
C ILE A 355 -3.46 14.33 4.16
N LEU A 356 -4.42 14.25 3.23
CA LEU A 356 -4.50 13.21 2.23
C LEU A 356 -4.20 13.84 0.87
N PHE A 357 -3.17 13.39 0.16
CA PHE A 357 -2.77 14.01 -1.10
C PHE A 357 -2.33 12.99 -2.17
N LEU A 358 -2.54 13.34 -3.43
CA LEU A 358 -2.21 12.53 -4.60
C LEU A 358 -1.04 13.14 -5.37
N VAL A 359 -0.07 12.29 -5.69
CA VAL A 359 1.11 12.65 -6.50
C VAL A 359 1.16 11.75 -7.75
N PRO A 360 1.29 12.29 -8.96
CA PRO A 360 1.49 11.50 -10.17
C PRO A 360 2.78 10.69 -10.11
N MET A 361 2.73 9.43 -10.56
CA MET A 361 3.90 8.53 -10.53
C MET A 361 5.11 9.08 -11.30
N SER A 362 4.88 9.90 -12.33
CA SER A 362 5.93 10.56 -13.12
C SER A 362 6.83 11.50 -12.32
N HIS A 363 6.33 12.07 -11.22
CA HIS A 363 7.08 13.04 -10.41
C HIS A 363 7.82 12.39 -9.23
N ILE A 364 7.51 11.14 -8.90
CA ILE A 364 8.02 10.45 -7.70
C ILE A 364 9.54 10.36 -7.70
N ARG A 365 10.13 9.81 -8.78
CA ARG A 365 11.59 9.64 -8.88
C ARG A 365 12.37 10.94 -8.68
N VAL A 366 11.88 12.03 -9.28
CA VAL A 366 12.51 13.35 -9.15
C VAL A 366 12.42 13.86 -7.71
N GLN A 367 11.30 13.60 -7.01
CA GLN A 367 11.18 14.02 -5.61
C GLN A 367 12.03 13.18 -4.68
N ILE A 368 12.22 11.87 -4.94
CA ILE A 368 13.13 11.03 -4.15
C ILE A 368 14.54 11.59 -4.15
N ALA A 369 15.03 12.06 -5.31
CA ALA A 369 16.34 12.69 -5.43
C ALA A 369 16.48 14.05 -4.71
N ASN A 370 15.36 14.68 -4.33
CA ASN A 370 15.36 15.95 -3.59
C ASN A 370 15.27 15.76 -2.06
N ILE A 371 14.98 14.54 -1.59
CA ILE A 371 14.97 14.20 -0.15
C ILE A 371 16.41 14.20 0.36
#